data_AF-A0A817U612-F1
#
_entry.id   AF-A0A817U612-F1
#
_cell.length_a   1.000
_cell.length_b   1.000
_cell.length_c   1.000
_cell.angle_alpha   90.00
_cell.angle_beta   90.00
_cell.angle_gamma   90.00
#
_symmetry.space_group_name_H-M   'P 1'
#
loop_
_entity.id
_entity.type
_entity.pdbx_description
1 polymer ?
#
loop_
_entity_poly.entity_id
_entity_poly.type
_entity_poly.pdbx_seq_one_letter_code
_entity_poly.pdbx_strand_id
1 'polypeptide(L)'
;MQIRPASFLSKLTLMFIIIVIVFQLHVITEQPEKEKRVHRNISIAIIYNRVPKCGSTLMNSLLELVFNESHTFRFIKSTNYVPFRLSATDQLQLRQEIVNYSRQAYSTPIVYERHFHFVDFGFEVNRNLFYINQLRDPIERVLSCYDYTRHRCKTDGPNEPCALSNRSLINITMDACVSTGDPTSCISEQNGVSSAISFFCGQLSICDDTYKPITNYAALALAKSNIERYYLYVGLLEYIESSLELLEFSYPAIFRGISKFYLTYFKDKPFYRTPAESRYPINKETRTILRRLLKLEFELYYFVQKRFIDQYRRTFHRAPRRRDGKVR
;
A
#
# COMPACT_ATOMS: atom_id res chain seq x y z
N MET A 1 15.97 -80.52 -13.20
CA MET A 1 15.15 -79.84 -12.18
C MET A 1 15.45 -78.35 -12.25
N GLN A 2 14.75 -77.61 -13.12
CA GLN A 2 14.97 -76.17 -13.34
C GLN A 2 13.78 -75.41 -12.73
N ILE A 3 14.02 -74.76 -11.60
CA ILE A 3 13.03 -73.89 -10.96
C ILE A 3 13.04 -72.56 -11.72
N ARG A 4 11.93 -72.24 -12.40
CA ARG A 4 11.77 -70.98 -13.15
C ARG A 4 11.70 -69.79 -12.16
N PRO A 5 12.51 -68.72 -12.31
CA PRO A 5 12.57 -67.61 -11.36
C PRO A 5 11.49 -66.52 -11.58
N ALA A 6 10.51 -66.76 -12.45
CA ALA A 6 9.55 -65.74 -12.90
C ALA A 6 8.48 -65.36 -11.85
N SER A 7 8.27 -66.15 -10.78
CA SER A 7 7.21 -65.90 -9.80
C SER A 7 7.61 -65.03 -8.61
N PHE A 8 8.90 -64.76 -8.42
CA PHE A 8 9.39 -63.98 -7.28
C PHE A 8 9.49 -62.49 -7.60
N LEU A 9 9.96 -62.15 -8.81
CA LEU A 9 10.04 -60.76 -9.26
C LEU A 9 8.65 -60.10 -9.38
N SER A 10 7.63 -60.83 -9.86
CA SER A 10 6.29 -60.28 -10.03
C SER A 10 5.61 -59.94 -8.70
N LYS A 11 5.85 -60.77 -7.66
CA LYS A 11 5.34 -60.55 -6.31
C LYS A 11 6.02 -59.34 -5.64
N LEU A 12 7.32 -59.15 -5.85
CA LEU A 12 8.04 -57.98 -5.34
C LEU A 12 7.56 -56.68 -5.99
N THR A 13 7.35 -56.67 -7.31
CA THR A 13 6.80 -55.50 -8.02
C THR A 13 5.38 -55.18 -7.56
N LEU A 14 4.53 -56.19 -7.33
CA LEU A 14 3.17 -55.97 -6.85
C LEU A 14 3.18 -55.41 -5.42
N MET A 15 4.05 -55.91 -4.54
CA MET A 15 4.19 -55.37 -3.18
C MET A 15 4.68 -53.92 -3.19
N PHE A 16 5.63 -53.58 -4.06
CA PHE A 16 6.15 -52.22 -4.18
C PHE A 16 5.09 -51.25 -4.71
N ILE A 17 4.30 -51.67 -5.71
CA ILE A 17 3.18 -50.88 -6.23
C ILE A 17 2.12 -50.65 -5.13
N ILE A 18 1.79 -51.68 -4.35
CA ILE A 18 0.83 -51.54 -3.23
C ILE A 18 1.38 -50.58 -2.17
N ILE A 19 2.66 -50.67 -1.80
CA ILE A 19 3.27 -49.75 -0.84
C ILE A 19 3.24 -48.31 -1.37
N VAL A 20 3.59 -48.09 -2.64
CA VAL A 20 3.54 -46.75 -3.25
C VAL A 20 2.12 -46.22 -3.29
N ILE A 21 1.12 -47.04 -3.65
CA ILE A 21 -0.29 -46.64 -3.67
C ILE A 21 -0.80 -46.33 -2.26
N VAL A 22 -0.48 -47.18 -1.27
CA VAL A 22 -0.87 -46.95 0.13
C VAL A 22 -0.20 -45.70 0.67
N PHE A 23 1.09 -45.46 0.36
CA PHE A 23 1.80 -44.25 0.78
C PHE A 23 1.25 -43.00 0.09
N GLN A 24 0.95 -43.05 -1.21
CA GLN A 24 0.29 -41.97 -1.95
C GLN A 24 -1.11 -41.69 -1.39
N LEU A 25 -1.91 -42.72 -1.11
CA LEU A 25 -3.23 -42.58 -0.49
C LEU A 25 -3.13 -41.99 0.93
N HIS A 26 -2.16 -42.41 1.74
CA HIS A 26 -1.95 -41.90 3.09
C HIS A 26 -1.53 -40.41 3.08
N VAL A 27 -0.62 -40.03 2.18
CA VAL A 27 -0.20 -38.63 1.96
C VAL A 27 -1.38 -37.77 1.48
N ILE A 28 -2.24 -38.29 0.62
CA ILE A 28 -3.44 -37.59 0.12
C ILE A 28 -4.51 -37.44 1.23
N THR A 29 -4.59 -38.35 2.21
CA THR A 29 -5.62 -38.28 3.25
C THR A 29 -5.26 -37.40 4.45
N GLU A 30 -3.98 -37.27 4.84
CA GLU A 30 -3.60 -36.49 6.02
C GLU A 30 -3.44 -34.97 5.78
N GLN A 31 -3.12 -34.55 4.55
CA GLN A 31 -2.90 -33.15 4.20
C GLN A 31 -4.20 -32.30 4.09
N PRO A 32 -5.28 -32.74 3.43
CA PRO A 32 -6.41 -31.86 3.12
C PRO A 32 -7.28 -31.51 4.33
N GLU A 33 -7.31 -32.31 5.40
CA GLU A 33 -8.07 -31.97 6.61
C GLU A 33 -7.33 -31.00 7.54
N LYS A 34 -6.01 -31.15 7.72
CA LYS A 34 -5.21 -30.21 8.53
C LYS A 34 -5.20 -28.81 7.90
N GLU A 35 -5.03 -28.73 6.59
CA GLU A 35 -5.03 -27.47 5.84
C GLU A 35 -6.41 -26.79 5.85
N LYS A 36 -7.50 -27.57 5.73
CA LYS A 36 -8.88 -27.06 5.87
C LYS A 36 -9.23 -26.60 7.29
N ARG A 37 -8.67 -27.22 8.35
CA ARG A 37 -8.90 -26.80 9.75
C ARG A 37 -8.14 -25.53 10.11
N VAL A 38 -6.91 -25.36 9.60
CA VAL A 38 -6.06 -24.17 9.86
C VAL A 38 -6.66 -22.88 9.29
N HIS A 39 -7.43 -22.96 8.20
CA HIS A 39 -8.04 -21.80 7.53
C HIS A 39 -9.34 -21.28 8.14
N ARG A 40 -9.94 -21.96 9.14
CA ARG A 40 -11.17 -21.48 9.80
C ARG A 40 -10.96 -20.34 10.81
N ASN A 41 -9.71 -20.01 11.17
CA ASN A 41 -9.39 -19.07 12.26
C ASN A 41 -8.57 -17.84 11.83
N ILE A 42 -8.68 -17.38 10.58
CA ILE A 42 -8.01 -16.14 10.13
C ILE A 42 -9.04 -15.01 10.13
N SER A 43 -8.92 -14.08 11.07
CA SER A 43 -9.70 -12.84 11.06
C SER A 43 -9.43 -12.02 9.80
N ILE A 44 -10.44 -11.24 9.39
CA ILE A 44 -10.31 -10.26 8.31
C ILE A 44 -9.16 -9.29 8.60
N ALA A 45 -8.30 -9.09 7.61
CA ALA A 45 -7.18 -8.16 7.67
C ALA A 45 -7.37 -7.02 6.67
N ILE A 46 -7.32 -5.79 7.15
CA ILE A 46 -7.21 -4.61 6.30
C ILE A 46 -5.76 -4.14 6.30
N ILE A 47 -5.14 -4.11 5.13
CA ILE A 47 -3.75 -3.66 4.99
C ILE A 47 -3.73 -2.24 4.43
N TYR A 48 -3.18 -1.33 5.23
CA TYR A 48 -2.89 0.03 4.82
C TYR A 48 -1.39 0.16 4.46
N ASN A 49 -1.06 -0.17 3.21
CA ASN A 49 0.29 -0.03 2.67
C ASN A 49 0.56 1.42 2.23
N ARG A 50 0.53 2.32 3.21
CA ARG A 50 0.48 3.78 3.07
C ARG A 50 1.53 4.36 2.12
N VAL A 51 1.06 5.05 1.08
CA VAL A 51 1.91 5.88 0.21
C VAL A 51 2.41 7.11 0.98
N PRO A 52 3.73 7.41 0.97
CA PRO A 52 4.28 8.60 1.61
C PRO A 52 3.60 9.90 1.14
N LYS A 53 3.40 10.82 2.09
CA LYS A 53 2.88 12.18 1.87
C LYS A 53 1.46 12.27 1.28
N CYS A 54 0.69 11.19 1.37
CA CYS A 54 -0.73 11.14 1.04
C CYS A 54 -1.66 11.28 2.26
N GLY A 55 -1.19 11.88 3.37
CA GLY A 55 -2.02 12.09 4.57
C GLY A 55 -2.04 10.91 5.55
N SER A 56 -1.04 10.03 5.51
CA SER A 56 -0.98 8.84 6.38
C SER A 56 -0.92 9.16 7.88
N THR A 57 -0.31 10.28 8.29
CA THR A 57 -0.34 10.74 9.69
C THR A 57 -1.77 11.03 10.15
N LEU A 58 -2.58 11.69 9.30
CA LEU A 58 -3.98 11.95 9.58
C LEU A 58 -4.77 10.65 9.68
N MET A 59 -4.59 9.74 8.71
CA MET A 59 -5.27 8.44 8.71
C MET A 59 -4.94 7.65 9.97
N ASN A 60 -3.67 7.59 10.38
CA ASN A 60 -3.26 6.93 11.62
C ASN A 60 -3.95 7.51 12.86
N SER A 61 -3.96 8.84 13.01
CA SER A 61 -4.61 9.48 14.17
C SER A 61 -6.13 9.25 14.17
N LEU A 62 -6.76 9.18 13.00
CA LEU A 62 -8.17 8.83 12.89
C LEU A 62 -8.43 7.36 13.28
N LEU A 63 -7.61 6.43 12.78
CA LEU A 63 -7.73 5.01 13.12
C LEU A 63 -7.49 4.75 14.61
N GLU A 64 -6.57 5.47 15.26
CA GLU A 64 -6.39 5.42 16.71
C GLU A 64 -7.64 5.84 17.46
N LEU A 65 -8.30 6.92 17.04
CA LEU A 65 -9.53 7.38 17.68
C LEU A 65 -10.68 6.38 17.48
N VAL A 66 -10.85 5.84 16.27
CA VAL A 66 -11.89 4.84 16.01
C VAL A 66 -11.63 3.54 16.79
N PHE A 67 -10.36 3.13 16.90
CA PHE A 67 -9.95 1.98 17.71
C PHE A 67 -10.27 2.20 19.19
N ASN A 68 -9.84 3.34 19.75
CA ASN A 68 -10.02 3.67 21.16
C ASN A 68 -11.50 3.86 21.55
N GLU A 69 -12.36 4.28 20.62
CA GLU A 69 -13.79 4.42 20.88
C GLU A 69 -14.52 3.07 20.77
N SER A 70 -14.29 2.34 19.67
CA SER A 70 -15.16 1.21 19.30
C SER A 70 -14.65 -0.15 19.78
N HIS A 71 -13.33 -0.33 19.90
CA HIS A 71 -12.68 -1.61 20.19
C HIS A 71 -13.10 -2.76 19.24
N THR A 72 -13.61 -2.43 18.04
CA THR A 72 -14.18 -3.40 17.07
C THR A 72 -13.13 -4.08 16.19
N PHE A 73 -11.88 -3.63 16.24
CA PHE A 73 -10.76 -4.17 15.49
C PHE A 73 -9.47 -4.05 16.30
N ARG A 74 -8.41 -4.76 15.92
CA ARG A 74 -7.05 -4.51 16.46
C ARG A 74 -6.29 -3.61 15.50
N PHE A 75 -5.75 -2.50 16.00
CA PHE A 75 -4.89 -1.64 15.20
C PHE A 75 -3.41 -1.97 15.41
N ILE A 76 -2.72 -2.33 14.33
CA ILE A 76 -1.32 -2.77 14.35
C ILE A 76 -0.50 -1.81 13.52
N LYS A 77 0.42 -1.13 14.21
CA LYS A 77 1.38 -0.22 13.60
C LYS A 77 2.75 -0.88 13.52
N SER A 78 3.25 -1.06 12.31
CA SER A 78 4.61 -1.57 12.16
C SER A 78 5.63 -0.54 12.64
N THR A 79 6.62 -0.97 13.41
CA THR A 79 7.80 -0.16 13.74
C THR A 79 8.83 -0.15 12.61
N ASN A 80 8.64 -0.98 11.59
CA ASN A 80 9.51 -1.07 10.42
C ASN A 80 8.95 -0.20 9.28
N TYR A 81 9.60 0.93 9.01
CA TYR A 81 9.16 1.90 8.00
C TYR A 81 9.87 1.76 6.65
N VAL A 82 10.98 1.01 6.58
CA VAL A 82 11.83 0.82 5.39
C VAL A 82 12.46 -0.57 5.39
N PRO A 83 12.78 -1.16 4.22
CA PRO A 83 12.59 -0.63 2.87
C PRO A 83 11.14 -0.77 2.37
N PHE A 84 10.77 0.04 1.37
CA PHE A 84 9.46 -0.12 0.70
C PHE A 84 9.42 -1.38 -0.18
N ARG A 85 10.55 -1.65 -0.86
CA ARG A 85 10.78 -2.85 -1.66
C ARG A 85 11.34 -3.96 -0.76
N LEU A 86 10.64 -5.08 -0.69
CA LEU A 86 10.92 -6.18 0.24
C LEU A 86 11.61 -7.32 -0.50
N SER A 87 12.63 -7.92 0.12
CA SER A 87 13.20 -9.17 -0.39
C SER A 87 12.17 -10.30 -0.35
N ALA A 88 12.39 -11.39 -1.07
CA ALA A 88 11.50 -12.55 -1.02
C ALA A 88 11.34 -13.07 0.42
N THR A 89 12.42 -13.07 1.20
CA THR A 89 12.40 -13.45 2.62
C THR A 89 11.54 -12.49 3.44
N ASP A 90 11.69 -11.18 3.26
CA ASP A 90 10.91 -10.19 4.01
C ASP A 90 9.42 -10.22 3.65
N GLN A 91 9.09 -10.54 2.40
CA GLN A 91 7.70 -10.76 1.97
C GLN A 91 7.08 -11.97 2.68
N LEU A 92 7.84 -13.07 2.82
CA LEU A 92 7.40 -14.25 3.57
C LEU A 92 7.25 -13.95 5.06
N GLN A 93 8.17 -13.17 5.64
CA GLN A 93 8.07 -12.74 7.04
C GLN A 93 6.84 -11.86 7.27
N LEU A 94 6.60 -10.88 6.40
CA LEU A 94 5.42 -10.02 6.46
C LEU A 94 4.12 -10.83 6.34
N ARG A 95 4.09 -11.82 5.43
CA ARG A 95 2.96 -12.75 5.31
C ARG A 95 2.71 -13.46 6.63
N GLN A 96 3.76 -14.02 7.23
CA GLN A 96 3.64 -14.76 8.49
C GLN A 96 3.22 -13.86 9.65
N GLU A 97 3.74 -12.65 9.72
CA GLU A 97 3.37 -11.62 10.69
C GLU A 97 1.87 -11.30 10.62
N ILE A 98 1.35 -10.95 9.44
CA ILE A 98 -0.08 -10.65 9.24
C ILE A 98 -0.95 -11.85 9.61
N VAL A 99 -0.59 -13.06 9.16
CA VAL A 99 -1.35 -14.28 9.47
C VAL A 99 -1.35 -14.56 10.98
N ASN A 100 -0.23 -14.35 11.66
CA ASN A 100 -0.14 -14.52 13.11
C ASN A 100 -1.04 -13.54 13.84
N TYR A 101 -1.01 -12.26 13.46
CA TYR A 101 -1.91 -11.26 14.04
C TYR A 101 -3.38 -11.60 13.81
N SER A 102 -3.75 -12.00 12.59
CA SER A 102 -5.13 -12.40 12.28
C SER A 102 -5.60 -13.59 13.11
N ARG A 103 -4.73 -14.59 13.36
CA ARG A 103 -5.07 -15.74 14.21
C ARG A 103 -5.23 -15.36 15.68
N GLN A 104 -4.36 -14.48 16.18
CA GLN A 104 -4.38 -14.00 17.56
C GLN A 104 -5.50 -12.99 17.83
N ALA A 105 -6.22 -12.54 16.80
CA ALA A 105 -7.31 -11.60 16.95
C ALA A 105 -8.67 -12.27 17.24
N TYR A 106 -8.75 -13.61 17.30
CA TYR A 106 -9.95 -14.36 17.71
C TYR A 106 -11.24 -13.87 17.05
N SER A 107 -11.28 -13.80 15.71
CA SER A 107 -12.39 -13.27 14.89
C SER A 107 -12.57 -11.74 14.90
N THR A 108 -11.82 -11.01 15.72
CA THR A 108 -11.74 -9.54 15.63
C THR A 108 -10.96 -9.16 14.38
N PRO A 109 -11.47 -8.28 13.49
CA PRO A 109 -10.71 -7.79 12.37
C PRO A 109 -9.42 -7.08 12.80
N ILE A 110 -8.41 -7.08 11.93
CA ILE A 110 -7.18 -6.33 12.15
C ILE A 110 -7.01 -5.25 11.09
N VAL A 111 -6.42 -4.12 11.48
CA VAL A 111 -5.91 -3.11 10.55
C VAL A 111 -4.40 -3.04 10.73
N TYR A 112 -3.65 -3.38 9.69
CA TYR A 112 -2.19 -3.35 9.69
C TYR A 112 -1.70 -2.20 8.82
N GLU A 113 -0.90 -1.28 9.38
CA GLU A 113 -0.32 -0.16 8.63
C GLU A 113 1.21 -0.20 8.60
N ARG A 114 1.76 -0.01 7.39
CA ARG A 114 3.20 0.06 7.14
C ARG A 114 3.48 0.71 5.79
N HIS A 115 4.64 1.32 5.63
CA HIS A 115 5.15 1.76 4.32
C HIS A 115 5.81 0.59 3.56
N PHE A 116 5.13 0.01 2.56
CA PHE A 116 5.71 -1.01 1.67
C PHE A 116 4.96 -1.11 0.34
N HIS A 117 5.62 -1.57 -0.73
CA HIS A 117 4.97 -1.82 -2.01
C HIS A 117 4.05 -3.04 -1.93
N PHE A 118 2.95 -3.04 -2.68
CA PHE A 118 1.97 -4.12 -2.72
C PHE A 118 2.62 -5.52 -2.77
N VAL A 119 2.12 -6.43 -1.93
CA VAL A 119 2.55 -7.83 -1.87
C VAL A 119 1.33 -8.69 -2.15
N ASP A 120 1.44 -9.60 -3.10
CA ASP A 120 0.45 -10.67 -3.26
C ASP A 120 0.80 -11.79 -2.26
N PHE A 121 -0.02 -11.96 -1.22
CA PHE A 121 0.21 -12.99 -0.19
C PHE A 121 -0.26 -14.40 -0.60
N GLY A 122 -0.69 -14.56 -1.85
CA GLY A 122 -1.28 -15.79 -2.36
C GLY A 122 -2.75 -15.91 -1.99
N PHE A 123 -3.46 -16.71 -2.80
CA PHE A 123 -4.91 -16.84 -2.76
C PHE A 123 -5.49 -17.14 -1.38
N GLU A 124 -4.85 -18.03 -0.62
CA GLU A 124 -5.33 -18.44 0.69
C GLU A 124 -5.41 -17.30 1.70
N VAL A 125 -4.37 -16.47 1.75
CA VAL A 125 -4.32 -15.31 2.66
C VAL A 125 -5.18 -14.17 2.12
N ASN A 126 -5.12 -13.93 0.81
CA ASN A 126 -5.83 -12.83 0.16
C ASN A 126 -7.36 -12.95 0.24
N ARG A 127 -7.93 -14.14 0.47
CA ARG A 127 -9.38 -14.32 0.62
C ARG A 127 -9.98 -13.56 1.80
N ASN A 128 -9.21 -13.35 2.86
CA ASN A 128 -9.64 -12.63 4.07
C ASN A 128 -8.91 -11.30 4.25
N LEU A 129 -8.24 -10.81 3.19
CA LEU A 129 -7.38 -9.64 3.26
C LEU A 129 -7.77 -8.62 2.19
N PHE A 130 -7.93 -7.37 2.62
CA PHE A 130 -8.24 -6.27 1.72
C PHE A 130 -7.24 -5.14 1.90
N TYR A 131 -6.79 -4.57 0.79
CA TYR A 131 -5.96 -3.37 0.86
C TYR A 131 -6.83 -2.11 0.91
N ILE A 132 -6.32 -1.10 1.62
CA ILE A 132 -6.81 0.27 1.54
C ILE A 132 -5.65 1.22 1.28
N ASN A 133 -5.90 2.36 0.66
CA ASN A 133 -4.89 3.40 0.54
C ASN A 133 -5.49 4.80 0.37
N GLN A 134 -4.61 5.80 0.31
CA GLN A 134 -4.93 7.19 0.05
C GLN A 134 -3.93 7.74 -0.96
N LEU A 135 -4.42 8.47 -1.96
CA LEU A 135 -3.61 9.20 -2.92
C LEU A 135 -3.75 10.72 -2.74
N ARG A 136 -2.85 11.44 -3.40
CA ARG A 136 -2.75 12.89 -3.46
C ARG A 136 -2.32 13.29 -4.86
N ASP A 137 -2.67 14.50 -5.29
CA ASP A 137 -2.19 15.11 -6.52
C ASP A 137 -0.67 14.89 -6.67
N PRO A 138 -0.20 14.32 -7.79
CA PRO A 138 1.20 13.97 -7.99
C PRO A 138 2.19 15.11 -7.75
N ILE A 139 1.91 16.32 -8.22
CA ILE A 139 2.84 17.46 -8.02
C ILE A 139 2.89 17.80 -6.54
N GLU A 140 1.72 17.94 -5.93
CA GLU A 140 1.61 18.31 -4.52
C GLU A 140 2.20 17.27 -3.58
N ARG A 141 2.13 15.99 -3.96
CA ARG A 141 2.80 14.88 -3.27
C ARG A 141 4.32 15.00 -3.39
N VAL A 142 4.84 15.19 -4.61
CA VAL A 142 6.27 15.34 -4.88
C VAL A 142 6.87 16.53 -4.13
N LEU A 143 6.22 17.70 -4.16
CA LEU A 143 6.65 18.87 -3.40
C LEU A 143 6.71 18.57 -1.90
N SER A 144 5.69 17.88 -1.38
CA SER A 144 5.65 17.50 0.03
C SER A 144 6.72 16.46 0.41
N CYS A 145 7.08 15.54 -0.49
CA CYS A 145 8.20 14.61 -0.30
C CYS A 145 9.53 15.38 -0.27
N TYR A 146 9.77 16.19 -1.30
CA TYR A 146 11.00 16.96 -1.49
C TYR A 146 11.32 17.86 -0.30
N ASP A 147 10.32 18.61 0.17
CA ASP A 147 10.46 19.51 1.32
C ASP A 147 10.56 18.77 2.65
N TYR A 148 9.83 17.66 2.81
CA TYR A 148 9.94 16.84 4.01
C TYR A 148 11.35 16.30 4.20
N THR A 149 11.95 15.76 3.14
CA THR A 149 13.33 15.25 3.15
C THR A 149 14.32 16.33 3.56
N ARG A 150 14.19 17.54 3.01
CA ARG A 150 15.05 18.68 3.35
C ARG A 150 14.85 19.15 4.78
N HIS A 151 13.61 19.22 5.23
CA HIS A 151 13.31 19.58 6.61
C HIS A 151 13.93 18.58 7.60
N ARG A 152 13.71 17.28 7.38
CA ARG A 152 14.34 16.19 8.16
C ARG A 152 15.86 16.32 8.18
N CYS A 153 16.50 16.52 7.04
CA CYS A 153 17.95 16.74 6.97
C CYS A 153 18.46 17.97 7.75
N LYS A 154 17.60 18.97 8.02
CA LYS A 154 17.91 20.15 8.84
C LYS A 154 17.66 19.92 10.34
N THR A 155 16.61 19.20 10.68
CA THR A 155 16.10 19.09 12.06
C THR A 155 16.49 17.81 12.75
N ASP A 156 16.77 16.74 12.00
CA ASP A 156 17.12 15.46 12.58
C ASP A 156 18.49 15.58 13.27
N GLY A 157 18.63 14.86 14.39
CA GLY A 157 19.83 14.92 15.22
C GLY A 157 21.10 14.48 14.46
N PRO A 158 22.29 14.78 14.98
CA PRO A 158 23.56 14.49 14.31
C PRO A 158 23.77 13.01 13.96
N ASN A 159 23.05 12.10 14.62
CA ASN A 159 23.13 10.64 14.41
C ASN A 159 22.10 10.10 13.40
N GLU A 160 21.20 10.93 12.88
CA GLU A 160 20.21 10.53 11.88
C GLU A 160 20.74 10.83 10.47
N PRO A 161 20.92 9.81 9.62
CA PRO A 161 21.44 10.01 8.28
C PRO A 161 20.45 10.83 7.44
N CYS A 162 20.92 11.94 6.88
CA CYS A 162 20.16 12.70 5.90
C CYS A 162 19.95 11.83 4.64
N ALA A 163 18.69 11.69 4.20
CA ALA A 163 18.35 10.89 3.03
C ALA A 163 18.78 11.53 1.68
N LEU A 164 19.26 12.78 1.69
CA LEU A 164 19.84 13.40 0.50
C LEU A 164 21.25 12.85 0.26
N SER A 165 21.54 12.52 -1.00
CA SER A 165 22.88 12.10 -1.44
C SER A 165 23.97 13.15 -1.20
N ASN A 166 23.59 14.44 -1.14
CA ASN A 166 24.50 15.55 -0.91
C ASN A 166 23.85 16.63 -0.02
N ARG A 167 24.46 16.94 1.13
CA ARG A 167 23.93 17.92 2.10
C ARG A 167 23.90 19.35 1.56
N SER A 168 24.70 19.70 0.55
CA SER A 168 24.60 21.02 -0.11
C SER A 168 23.23 21.25 -0.77
N LEU A 169 22.48 20.19 -1.08
CA LEU A 169 21.14 20.26 -1.67
C LEU A 169 20.02 20.62 -0.69
N ILE A 170 20.32 20.67 0.62
CA ILE A 170 19.34 20.88 1.70
C ILE A 170 18.56 22.21 1.54
N ASN A 171 19.20 23.24 1.03
CA ASN A 171 18.62 24.58 0.87
C ASN A 171 18.12 24.88 -0.55
N ILE A 172 18.19 23.91 -1.47
CA ILE A 172 17.76 24.08 -2.85
C ILE A 172 16.25 23.90 -2.94
N THR A 173 15.55 24.94 -3.40
CA THR A 173 14.10 24.91 -3.65
C THR A 173 13.75 24.02 -4.84
N MET A 174 12.49 23.59 -4.97
CA MET A 174 12.07 22.83 -6.15
C MET A 174 12.29 23.62 -7.45
N ASP A 175 11.95 24.91 -7.45
CA ASP A 175 12.17 25.78 -8.62
C ASP A 175 13.65 25.86 -9.01
N ALA A 176 14.54 26.04 -8.03
CA ALA A 176 15.98 26.05 -8.27
C ALA A 176 16.44 24.69 -8.82
N CYS A 177 16.02 23.58 -8.20
CA CYS A 177 16.39 22.24 -8.65
C CYS A 177 15.98 21.97 -10.09
N VAL A 178 14.73 22.29 -10.46
CA VAL A 178 14.24 22.10 -11.82
C VAL A 178 14.93 23.04 -12.81
N SER A 179 15.32 24.24 -12.38
CA SER A 179 16.04 25.20 -13.24
C SER A 179 17.52 24.87 -13.41
N THR A 180 18.13 24.14 -12.46
CA THR A 180 19.55 23.80 -12.47
C THR A 180 19.77 22.32 -12.76
N GLY A 181 20.25 21.99 -13.95
CA GLY A 181 20.65 20.63 -14.30
C GLY A 181 19.51 19.78 -14.89
N ASP A 182 19.41 18.52 -14.46
CA ASP A 182 18.40 17.56 -14.94
C ASP A 182 17.17 17.53 -14.01
N PRO A 183 15.99 18.04 -14.47
CA PRO A 183 14.76 18.05 -13.68
C PRO A 183 14.29 16.67 -13.20
N THR A 184 14.68 15.58 -13.88
CA THR A 184 14.30 14.23 -13.46
C THR A 184 14.98 13.82 -12.16
N SER A 185 16.17 14.37 -11.88
CA SER A 185 16.90 14.13 -10.63
C SER A 185 16.15 14.66 -9.41
N CYS A 186 15.45 15.79 -9.54
CA CYS A 186 14.69 16.45 -8.46
C CYS A 186 13.54 15.59 -7.91
N ILE A 187 13.07 14.66 -8.72
CA ILE A 187 11.91 13.79 -8.42
C ILE A 187 12.32 12.33 -8.24
N SER A 188 13.61 12.07 -8.03
CA SER A 188 14.16 10.73 -7.77
C SER A 188 14.13 10.35 -6.28
N GLU A 189 14.34 9.06 -6.01
CA GLU A 189 14.46 8.54 -4.64
C GLU A 189 15.62 9.17 -3.87
N GLN A 190 16.70 9.56 -4.56
CA GLN A 190 17.86 10.26 -3.97
C GLN A 190 17.49 11.66 -3.44
N ASN A 191 16.38 12.23 -3.91
CA ASN A 191 15.78 13.45 -3.40
C ASN A 191 14.59 13.18 -2.47
N GLY A 192 14.43 11.92 -2.03
CA GLY A 192 13.38 11.45 -1.13
C GLY A 192 11.99 11.40 -1.76
N VAL A 193 11.91 11.26 -3.08
CA VAL A 193 10.66 11.16 -3.84
C VAL A 193 10.50 9.73 -4.34
N SER A 194 9.51 9.00 -3.83
CA SER A 194 9.13 7.67 -4.32
C SER A 194 7.92 7.72 -5.26
N SER A 195 7.79 6.73 -6.15
CA SER A 195 6.63 6.61 -7.03
C SER A 195 5.40 6.10 -6.26
N ALA A 196 4.23 6.69 -6.51
CA ALA A 196 2.99 6.09 -6.03
C ALA A 196 2.64 4.82 -6.83
N ILE A 197 3.03 4.76 -8.10
CA ILE A 197 2.80 3.57 -8.95
C ILE A 197 3.50 2.35 -8.36
N SER A 198 4.74 2.46 -7.91
CA SER A 198 5.48 1.34 -7.30
C SER A 198 4.74 0.76 -6.08
N PHE A 199 4.11 1.61 -5.26
CA PHE A 199 3.33 1.17 -4.10
C PHE A 199 2.13 0.29 -4.44
N PHE A 200 1.49 0.49 -5.60
CA PHE A 200 0.37 -0.33 -6.06
C PHE A 200 0.80 -1.45 -7.02
N CYS A 201 1.87 -1.23 -7.81
CA CYS A 201 2.43 -2.21 -8.73
C CYS A 201 3.02 -3.40 -7.97
N GLY A 202 3.77 -3.12 -6.89
CA GLY A 202 4.24 -4.12 -5.96
C GLY A 202 5.73 -4.44 -6.06
N GLN A 203 6.08 -5.68 -5.71
CA GLN A 203 7.47 -6.11 -5.49
C GLN A 203 8.18 -6.65 -6.75
N LEU A 204 7.48 -6.75 -7.88
CA LEU A 204 8.09 -7.24 -9.12
C LEU A 204 9.16 -6.29 -9.65
N SER A 205 10.14 -6.82 -10.40
CA SER A 205 11.22 -6.02 -10.99
C SER A 205 10.70 -4.96 -11.97
N ILE A 206 9.58 -5.22 -12.64
CA ILE A 206 8.93 -4.26 -13.53
C ILE A 206 8.40 -3.02 -12.79
N CYS A 207 8.12 -3.16 -11.49
CA CYS A 207 7.66 -2.12 -10.59
C CYS A 207 8.81 -1.35 -9.92
N ASP A 208 10.06 -1.72 -10.20
CA ASP A 208 11.23 -1.12 -9.56
C ASP A 208 11.55 0.25 -10.20
N ASP A 209 11.55 1.29 -9.38
CA ASP A 209 11.80 2.69 -9.75
C ASP A 209 13.16 3.22 -9.26
N THR A 210 14.00 2.37 -8.66
CA THR A 210 15.32 2.78 -8.13
C THR A 210 16.30 3.33 -9.18
N TYR A 211 16.23 2.84 -10.44
CA TYR A 211 17.26 3.11 -11.46
C TYR A 211 16.76 3.70 -12.78
N LYS A 212 15.49 4.12 -12.86
CA LYS A 212 14.85 4.56 -14.12
C LYS A 212 13.98 5.80 -13.87
N PRO A 213 13.55 6.55 -14.91
CA PRO A 213 12.51 7.57 -14.71
C PRO A 213 11.36 6.94 -13.90
N ILE A 214 10.75 7.74 -13.01
CA ILE A 214 9.85 7.38 -11.90
C ILE A 214 8.99 6.11 -12.05
N THR A 215 8.62 5.70 -13.27
CA THR A 215 7.94 4.44 -13.55
C THR A 215 7.90 4.15 -15.06
N ASN A 216 7.21 3.07 -15.46
CA ASN A 216 6.96 2.70 -16.85
C ASN A 216 5.50 2.28 -17.08
N TYR A 217 5.08 2.18 -18.34
CA TYR A 217 3.70 1.85 -18.70
C TYR A 217 3.23 0.48 -18.20
N ALA A 218 4.12 -0.52 -18.15
CA ALA A 218 3.76 -1.84 -17.68
C ALA A 218 3.56 -1.86 -16.15
N ALA A 219 4.38 -1.12 -15.40
CA ALA A 219 4.17 -0.91 -13.97
C ALA A 219 2.85 -0.20 -13.68
N LEU A 220 2.50 0.83 -14.48
CA LEU A 220 1.22 1.52 -14.38
C LEU A 220 0.03 0.58 -14.65
N ALA A 221 0.11 -0.24 -15.68
CA ALA A 221 -0.94 -1.20 -16.00
C ALA A 221 -1.16 -2.21 -14.87
N LEU A 222 -0.06 -2.74 -14.31
CA LEU A 222 -0.12 -3.66 -13.17
C LEU A 222 -0.65 -2.98 -11.90
N ALA A 223 -0.23 -1.74 -11.61
CA ALA A 223 -0.76 -0.95 -10.50
C ALA A 223 -2.28 -0.77 -10.61
N LYS A 224 -2.79 -0.39 -11.78
CA LYS A 224 -4.24 -0.26 -12.04
C LYS A 224 -4.96 -1.61 -11.83
N SER A 225 -4.39 -2.70 -12.35
CA SER A 225 -4.94 -4.05 -12.16
C SER A 225 -4.99 -4.45 -10.68
N ASN A 226 -3.95 -4.17 -9.91
CA ASN A 226 -3.90 -4.50 -8.50
C ASN A 226 -4.90 -3.65 -7.69
N ILE A 227 -5.07 -2.37 -8.03
CA ILE A 227 -6.09 -1.51 -7.41
C ILE A 227 -7.48 -2.09 -7.59
N GLU A 228 -7.84 -2.53 -8.79
CA GLU A 228 -9.18 -3.14 -9.00
C GLU A 228 -9.35 -4.47 -8.28
N ARG A 229 -8.29 -5.27 -8.20
CA ARG A 229 -8.37 -6.64 -7.68
C ARG A 229 -8.30 -6.74 -6.15
N TYR A 230 -7.46 -5.92 -5.51
CA TYR A 230 -7.09 -6.11 -4.10
C TYR A 230 -7.48 -4.94 -3.20
N TYR A 231 -7.72 -3.74 -3.76
CA TYR A 231 -7.98 -2.55 -2.96
C TYR A 231 -9.49 -2.31 -2.78
N LEU A 232 -9.98 -2.56 -1.57
CA LEU A 232 -11.34 -2.23 -1.17
C LEU A 232 -11.62 -0.73 -1.34
N TYR A 233 -10.63 0.10 -0.98
CA TYR A 233 -10.74 1.55 -0.99
C TYR A 233 -9.42 2.22 -1.38
N VAL A 234 -9.50 3.24 -2.23
CA VAL A 234 -8.41 4.19 -2.47
C VAL A 234 -9.00 5.60 -2.53
N GLY A 235 -8.75 6.42 -1.50
CA GLY A 235 -9.27 7.79 -1.41
C GLY A 235 -8.35 8.84 -2.02
N LEU A 236 -8.82 10.08 -2.09
CA LEU A 236 -8.04 11.25 -2.55
C LEU A 236 -7.96 12.34 -1.47
N LEU A 237 -6.76 12.80 -1.14
CA LEU A 237 -6.53 13.73 -0.04
C LEU A 237 -7.23 15.08 -0.29
N GLU A 238 -7.33 15.49 -1.55
CA GLU A 238 -8.06 16.68 -2.00
C GLU A 238 -9.57 16.58 -1.74
N TYR A 239 -10.08 15.37 -1.55
CA TYR A 239 -11.48 15.05 -1.28
C TYR A 239 -11.63 14.37 0.08
N ILE A 240 -10.78 14.72 1.07
CA ILE A 240 -10.66 13.94 2.32
C ILE A 240 -12.01 13.74 3.03
N GLU A 241 -12.91 14.72 3.04
CA GLU A 241 -14.23 14.57 3.66
C GLU A 241 -15.03 13.44 3.00
N SER A 242 -15.18 13.51 1.68
CA SER A 242 -15.85 12.45 0.90
C SER A 242 -15.08 11.13 0.87
N SER A 243 -13.75 11.18 0.98
CA SER A 243 -12.91 9.99 1.05
C SER A 243 -13.15 9.23 2.34
N LEU A 244 -13.21 9.92 3.48
CA LEU A 244 -13.51 9.31 4.78
C LEU A 244 -14.96 8.81 4.86
N GLU A 245 -15.92 9.54 4.28
CA GLU A 245 -17.31 9.05 4.17
C GLU A 245 -17.39 7.73 3.39
N LEU A 246 -16.67 7.63 2.27
CA LEU A 246 -16.63 6.39 1.48
C LEU A 246 -15.90 5.26 2.22
N LEU A 247 -14.80 5.56 2.92
CA LEU A 247 -14.08 4.59 3.74
C LEU A 247 -14.99 4.03 4.84
N GLU A 248 -15.70 4.90 5.54
CA GLU A 248 -16.68 4.55 6.56
C GLU A 248 -17.76 3.60 6.03
N PHE A 249 -18.28 3.89 4.83
CA PHE A 249 -19.26 3.04 4.17
C PHE A 249 -18.67 1.71 3.68
N SER A 250 -17.41 1.69 3.23
CA SER A 250 -16.78 0.52 2.61
C SER A 250 -16.59 -0.65 3.58
N TYR A 251 -16.38 -0.36 4.86
CA TYR A 251 -16.30 -1.39 5.91
C TYR A 251 -16.73 -0.82 7.28
N PRO A 252 -18.04 -0.65 7.51
CA PRO A 252 -18.56 0.05 8.69
C PRO A 252 -18.20 -0.64 10.02
N ALA A 253 -17.96 -1.95 10.00
CA ALA A 253 -17.54 -2.69 11.19
C ALA A 253 -16.18 -2.25 11.74
N ILE A 254 -15.32 -1.59 10.94
CA ILE A 254 -14.03 -1.04 11.39
C ILE A 254 -14.07 0.49 11.41
N PHE A 255 -14.64 1.13 10.38
CA PHE A 255 -14.45 2.56 10.13
C PHE A 255 -15.60 3.46 10.60
N ARG A 256 -16.60 2.92 11.29
CA ARG A 256 -17.73 3.70 11.80
C ARG A 256 -17.24 4.87 12.67
N GLY A 257 -17.75 6.06 12.40
CA GLY A 257 -17.44 7.30 13.10
C GLY A 257 -16.20 8.04 12.58
N ILE A 258 -15.41 7.47 11.65
CA ILE A 258 -14.17 8.09 11.18
C ILE A 258 -14.41 9.48 10.56
N SER A 259 -15.50 9.66 9.81
CA SER A 259 -15.85 10.95 9.20
C SER A 259 -16.18 11.98 10.27
N LYS A 260 -16.93 11.57 11.31
CA LYS A 260 -17.26 12.41 12.46
C LYS A 260 -16.00 12.86 13.20
N PHE A 261 -15.09 11.93 13.49
CA PHE A 261 -13.83 12.27 14.17
C PHE A 261 -12.99 13.27 13.38
N TYR A 262 -12.93 13.14 12.05
CA TYR A 262 -12.26 14.13 11.22
C TYR A 262 -12.88 15.52 11.36
N LEU A 263 -14.21 15.62 11.22
CA LEU A 263 -14.93 16.89 11.32
C LEU A 263 -14.75 17.55 12.69
N THR A 264 -14.78 16.77 13.76
CA THR A 264 -14.68 17.28 15.14
C THR A 264 -13.24 17.67 15.54
N TYR A 265 -12.24 16.86 15.19
CA TYR A 265 -10.91 16.99 15.79
C TYR A 265 -9.81 17.45 14.83
N PHE A 266 -10.02 17.38 13.51
CA PHE A 266 -8.95 17.58 12.53
C PHE A 266 -9.26 18.61 11.45
N LYS A 267 -10.53 18.78 11.05
CA LYS A 267 -10.92 19.66 9.95
C LYS A 267 -10.37 21.07 10.08
N ASP A 268 -10.41 21.62 11.29
CA ASP A 268 -9.98 23.01 11.53
C ASP A 268 -8.52 23.16 11.95
N LYS A 269 -7.77 22.06 12.11
CA LYS A 269 -6.37 22.12 12.57
C LYS A 269 -5.42 22.52 11.42
N PRO A 270 -4.64 23.62 11.55
CA PRO A 270 -3.76 24.14 10.49
C PRO A 270 -2.81 23.11 9.89
N PHE A 271 -2.24 22.24 10.73
CA PHE A 271 -1.32 21.16 10.32
C PHE A 271 -1.93 20.26 9.22
N TYR A 272 -3.25 20.04 9.28
CA TYR A 272 -4.01 19.19 8.37
C TYR A 272 -4.75 19.99 7.28
N ARG A 273 -4.83 21.32 7.36
CA ARG A 273 -5.60 22.19 6.44
C ARG A 273 -4.85 22.72 5.23
N THR A 274 -3.53 22.95 5.32
CA THR A 274 -2.84 23.80 4.35
C THR A 274 -3.10 23.33 2.91
N PRO A 275 -3.76 24.15 2.06
CA PRO A 275 -3.96 23.84 0.65
C PRO A 275 -2.60 23.56 0.04
N ALA A 276 -2.52 22.50 -0.75
CA ALA A 276 -1.24 22.01 -1.22
C ALA A 276 -0.50 23.10 -2.05
N GLU A 277 -1.24 23.81 -2.92
CA GLU A 277 -0.73 24.94 -3.71
C GLU A 277 -0.19 26.10 -2.87
N SER A 278 -0.74 26.31 -1.66
CA SER A 278 -0.29 27.36 -0.73
C SER A 278 0.88 26.91 0.14
N ARG A 279 1.04 25.60 0.36
CA ARG A 279 2.11 25.06 1.21
C ARG A 279 3.45 25.07 0.48
N TYR A 280 3.41 24.93 -0.85
CA TYR A 280 4.59 24.78 -1.70
C TYR A 280 4.44 25.62 -2.98
N PRO A 281 4.51 26.96 -2.89
CA PRO A 281 4.44 27.79 -4.08
C PRO A 281 5.65 27.49 -4.98
N ILE A 282 5.36 27.11 -6.22
CA ILE A 282 6.33 26.93 -7.30
C ILE A 282 5.91 27.76 -8.50
N ASN A 283 6.88 28.16 -9.32
CA ASN A 283 6.58 28.93 -10.52
C ASN A 283 5.83 28.09 -11.58
N LYS A 284 5.19 28.77 -12.54
CA LYS A 284 4.36 28.11 -13.58
C LYS A 284 5.18 27.19 -14.50
N GLU A 285 6.44 27.53 -14.73
CA GLU A 285 7.35 26.76 -15.58
C GLU A 285 7.72 25.43 -14.92
N THR A 286 8.19 25.46 -13.66
CA THR A 286 8.43 24.28 -12.82
C THR A 286 7.21 23.39 -12.76
N ARG A 287 6.02 23.98 -12.53
CA ARG A 287 4.76 23.22 -12.51
C ARG A 287 4.48 22.52 -13.85
N THR A 288 4.78 23.17 -14.97
CA THR A 288 4.62 22.60 -16.32
C THR A 288 5.63 21.47 -16.58
N ILE A 289 6.87 21.62 -16.15
CA ILE A 289 7.92 20.60 -16.27
C ILE A 289 7.54 19.38 -15.43
N LEU A 290 7.23 19.56 -14.14
CA LEU A 290 6.79 18.48 -13.26
C LEU A 290 5.55 17.76 -13.80
N ARG A 291 4.60 18.49 -14.38
CA ARG A 291 3.41 17.90 -15.03
C ARG A 291 3.77 16.95 -16.16
N ARG A 292 4.81 17.26 -16.96
CA ARG A 292 5.31 16.38 -18.03
C ARG A 292 6.05 15.18 -17.47
N LEU A 293 6.93 15.38 -16.50
CA LEU A 293 7.72 14.31 -15.89
C LEU A 293 6.85 13.30 -15.14
N LEU A 294 5.81 13.78 -14.46
CA LEU A 294 4.87 12.96 -13.68
C LEU A 294 3.69 12.47 -14.51
N LYS A 295 3.79 12.40 -15.84
CA LYS A 295 2.68 12.01 -16.74
C LYS A 295 2.03 10.69 -16.30
N LEU A 296 2.83 9.67 -16.01
CA LEU A 296 2.32 8.34 -15.61
C LEU A 296 1.69 8.37 -14.21
N GLU A 297 2.29 9.09 -13.26
CA GLU A 297 1.72 9.33 -11.93
C GLU A 297 0.35 10.02 -12.02
N PHE A 298 0.21 10.99 -12.91
CA PHE A 298 -1.08 11.63 -13.19
C PHE A 298 -2.07 10.67 -13.83
N GLU A 299 -1.63 9.80 -14.73
CA GLU A 299 -2.50 8.79 -15.32
C GLU A 299 -3.04 7.81 -14.26
N LEU A 300 -2.20 7.40 -13.29
CA LEU A 300 -2.67 6.63 -12.13
C LEU A 300 -3.65 7.44 -11.28
N TYR A 301 -3.30 8.69 -10.95
CA TYR A 301 -4.13 9.56 -10.11
C TYR A 301 -5.52 9.77 -10.74
N TYR A 302 -5.62 10.02 -12.05
CA TYR A 302 -6.90 10.19 -12.74
C TYR A 302 -7.69 8.90 -12.84
N PHE A 303 -7.03 7.76 -13.00
CA PHE A 303 -7.68 6.46 -12.92
C PHE A 303 -8.33 6.25 -11.54
N VAL A 304 -7.58 6.47 -10.46
CA VAL A 304 -8.11 6.37 -9.09
C VAL A 304 -9.19 7.41 -8.84
N GLN A 305 -9.02 8.63 -9.34
CA GLN A 305 -10.01 9.69 -9.18
C GLN A 305 -11.34 9.34 -9.82
N LYS A 306 -11.30 8.81 -11.05
CA LYS A 306 -12.50 8.33 -11.73
C LYS A 306 -13.17 7.22 -10.93
N ARG A 307 -12.41 6.19 -10.53
CA ARG A 307 -12.90 5.09 -9.70
C ARG A 307 -13.56 5.58 -8.41
N PHE A 308 -12.90 6.49 -7.68
CA PHE A 308 -13.39 7.09 -6.45
C PHE A 308 -14.71 7.85 -6.67
N ILE A 309 -14.78 8.72 -7.69
CA ILE A 309 -15.99 9.49 -8.00
C ILE A 309 -17.14 8.55 -8.36
N ASP A 310 -16.88 7.51 -9.17
CA ASP A 310 -17.90 6.55 -9.59
C ASP A 310 -18.43 5.74 -8.39
N GLN A 311 -17.55 5.25 -7.52
CA GLN A 311 -17.93 4.59 -6.27
C GLN A 311 -18.77 5.51 -5.38
N TYR A 312 -18.30 6.75 -5.17
CA TYR A 312 -18.98 7.72 -4.32
C TYR A 312 -20.39 8.06 -4.83
N ARG A 313 -20.54 8.28 -6.15
CA ARG A 313 -21.83 8.57 -6.76
C ARG A 313 -22.81 7.40 -6.66
N ARG A 314 -22.33 6.17 -6.84
CA ARG A 314 -23.17 4.97 -6.68
C ARG A 314 -23.65 4.80 -5.24
N THR A 315 -22.81 5.13 -4.26
CA THR A 315 -23.13 4.98 -2.84
C THR A 315 -24.02 6.10 -2.29
N PHE A 316 -23.72 7.37 -2.61
CA PHE A 316 -24.34 8.52 -1.96
C PHE A 316 -25.25 9.36 -2.87
N HIS A 317 -25.38 8.99 -4.15
CA HIS A 317 -26.19 9.70 -5.15
C HIS A 317 -25.87 11.20 -5.27
N ARG A 318 -24.62 11.61 -4.97
CA ARG A 318 -24.14 12.98 -5.09
C ARG A 318 -22.67 13.04 -5.48
N ALA A 319 -22.20 14.22 -5.90
CA ALA A 319 -20.79 14.44 -6.18
C ALA A 319 -19.96 14.54 -4.90
N PRO A 320 -18.71 14.03 -4.89
CA PRO A 320 -17.80 14.20 -3.76
C PRO A 320 -17.37 15.66 -3.62
N ARG A 321 -17.12 16.07 -2.38
CA ARG A 321 -16.71 17.43 -2.02
C ARG A 321 -15.19 17.53 -2.04
N ARG A 322 -14.68 18.45 -2.85
CA ARG A 322 -13.28 18.83 -2.82
C ARG A 322 -13.05 19.82 -1.68
N ARG A 323 -11.98 19.65 -0.92
CA ARG A 323 -11.64 20.45 0.27
C ARG A 323 -11.52 21.96 -0.03
N ASP A 324 -11.08 22.33 -1.24
CA ASP A 324 -10.79 23.72 -1.60
C ASP A 324 -11.93 24.43 -2.37
N GLY A 325 -13.13 23.85 -2.44
CA GLY A 325 -14.30 24.49 -3.08
C GLY A 325 -14.21 24.75 -4.60
N LYS A 326 -13.04 24.62 -5.22
CA LYS A 326 -12.84 24.72 -6.67
C LYS A 326 -13.18 23.40 -7.35
N VAL A 327 -14.42 23.29 -7.82
CA VAL A 327 -14.75 22.45 -8.97
C VAL A 327 -13.90 22.98 -10.13
N ARG A 328 -13.05 22.14 -10.73
CA ARG A 328 -12.45 22.45 -12.03
C ARG A 328 -13.33 21.87 -13.10
#